data_AF-H5XHC1-F1
#
_entry.id   AF-H5XHC1-F1
#
_cell.length_a   1.000
_cell.length_b   1.000
_cell.length_c   1.000
_cell.angle_alpha   90.00
_cell.angle_beta   90.00
_cell.angle_gamma   90.00
#
_symmetry.space_group_name_H-M   'P 1'
#
loop_
_entity.id
_entity.type
_entity.pdbx_description
1 polymer ?
#
loop_
_entity_poly.entity_id
_entity_poly.type
_entity_poly.pdbx_seq_one_letter_code
_entity_poly.pdbx_strand_id
1 'polypeptide(L)'
;MARTKPGIKSVKIENLNIWADGDGMIHLTTDDPDVRDDFKNTYVSNNPDHLRYHPALYARLARILRRFDKEVPGWEDEPAAN
;
A
#
# COMPACT_ATOMS: atom_id res chain seq x y z
N MET A 1 -11.35 -13.67 1.01
CA MET A 1 -12.18 -12.80 1.88
C MET A 1 -11.52 -12.71 3.24
N ALA A 2 -11.10 -11.52 3.68
CA ALA A 2 -10.68 -11.31 5.07
C ALA A 2 -11.94 -11.30 5.97
N ARG A 3 -11.86 -11.91 7.16
CA ARG A 3 -12.91 -11.87 8.18
C ARG A 3 -12.31 -11.36 9.48
N THR A 4 -13.03 -10.50 10.19
CA THR A 4 -12.68 -9.98 11.51
C THR A 4 -13.26 -10.85 12.61
N LYS A 5 -12.74 -10.74 13.84
CA LYS A 5 -13.35 -11.38 15.03
C LYS A 5 -14.80 -10.87 15.22
N PRO A 6 -15.72 -11.68 15.79
CA PRO A 6 -17.08 -11.24 16.07
C PRO A 6 -17.12 -9.91 16.84
N GLY A 7 -17.94 -8.96 16.39
CA GLY A 7 -18.06 -7.63 16.99
C GLY A 7 -17.09 -6.57 16.46
N ILE A 8 -16.00 -6.96 15.78
CA ILE A 8 -15.09 -6.01 15.13
C ILE A 8 -15.56 -5.78 13.70
N LYS A 9 -15.95 -4.54 13.37
CA LYS A 9 -16.43 -4.17 12.02
C LYS A 9 -15.35 -3.51 11.16
N SER A 10 -14.32 -2.96 11.79
CA SER A 10 -13.25 -2.23 11.12
C SER A 10 -11.98 -2.27 11.97
N VAL A 11 -10.82 -2.21 11.32
CA VAL A 11 -9.53 -1.94 11.94
C VAL A 11 -9.05 -0.61 11.37
N LYS A 12 -8.70 0.33 12.26
CA LYS A 12 -8.07 1.60 11.88
C LYS A 12 -6.61 1.49 12.28
N ILE A 13 -5.71 1.85 11.37
CA ILE A 13 -4.28 1.93 11.62
C ILE A 13 -3.95 3.40 11.78
N GLU A 14 -3.35 3.77 12.90
CA GLU A 14 -2.92 5.15 13.11
C GLU A 14 -1.52 5.37 12.51
N ASN A 15 -1.26 6.57 12.00
CA ASN A 15 0.06 6.97 11.46
C ASN A 15 0.64 6.00 10.40
N LEU A 16 -0.18 5.57 9.43
CA LEU A 16 0.31 4.80 8.28
C LEU A 16 1.14 5.71 7.36
N ASN A 17 2.41 5.37 7.20
CA ASN A 17 3.34 5.97 6.26
C ASN A 17 3.41 5.12 4.99
N ILE A 18 3.37 5.78 3.83
CA ILE A 18 3.42 5.15 2.51
C ILE A 18 4.44 5.91 1.67
N TRP A 19 5.34 5.20 1.00
CA TRP A 19 6.28 5.79 0.03
C TRP A 19 6.64 4.79 -1.07
N ALA A 20 7.15 5.29 -2.19
CA ALA A 20 7.69 4.46 -3.26
C ALA A 20 9.22 4.54 -3.26
N ASP A 21 9.90 3.43 -3.57
CA ASP A 21 11.33 3.42 -3.85
C ASP A 21 11.64 3.49 -5.35
N GLY A 22 12.93 3.52 -5.69
CA GLY A 22 13.41 3.59 -7.08
C GLY A 22 13.16 2.34 -7.91
N ASP A 23 12.87 1.21 -7.26
CA ASP A 23 12.66 -0.09 -7.91
C ASP A 23 11.18 -0.35 -8.23
N GLY A 24 10.30 0.62 -7.98
CA GLY A 24 8.86 0.50 -8.22
C GLY A 24 8.16 -0.37 -7.18
N MET A 25 8.67 -0.38 -5.93
CA MET A 25 7.99 -0.96 -4.78
C MET A 25 7.34 0.15 -3.96
N ILE A 26 6.12 -0.11 -3.48
CA ILE A 26 5.45 0.77 -2.52
C ILE A 26 5.61 0.15 -1.13
N HIS A 27 6.22 0.89 -0.22
CA HIS A 27 6.45 0.52 1.16
C HIS A 27 5.35 1.09 2.06
N LEU A 28 4.99 0.33 3.09
CA LEU A 28 4.01 0.70 4.10
C LEU A 28 4.62 0.48 5.48
N THR A 29 4.62 1.50 6.34
CA THR A 29 5.00 1.36 7.76
C THR A 29 4.03 2.11 8.65
N THR A 30 4.03 1.79 9.94
CA THR A 30 3.21 2.47 10.94
C THR A 30 3.91 2.42 12.29
N ASP A 31 3.67 3.45 13.10
CA ASP A 31 4.11 3.49 14.49
C ASP A 31 3.06 2.93 15.46
N ASP A 32 1.90 2.49 14.96
CA ASP A 32 0.83 1.89 15.74
C ASP A 32 1.32 0.58 16.40
N PRO A 33 1.40 0.51 17.74
CA PRO A 33 1.98 -0.63 18.44
C PRO A 33 1.20 -1.93 18.21
N ASP A 34 -0.10 -1.84 17.87
CA ASP A 34 -0.96 -3.02 17.69
C ASP A 34 -0.71 -3.72 16.35
N VAL A 35 -0.11 -3.04 15.37
CA VAL A 35 0.09 -3.57 14.00
C VAL A 35 1.48 -3.30 13.43
N ARG A 36 2.35 -2.58 14.14
CA ARG A 36 3.71 -2.25 13.65
C ARG A 36 4.49 -3.48 13.22
N ASP A 37 4.38 -4.59 13.94
CA ASP A 37 5.13 -5.80 13.62
C ASP A 37 4.67 -6.45 12.29
N ASP A 38 3.40 -6.31 11.93
CA ASP A 38 2.87 -6.77 10.63
C ASP A 38 3.30 -5.86 9.48
N PHE A 39 3.54 -4.58 9.74
CA PHE A 39 3.89 -3.59 8.72
C PHE A 39 5.39 -3.26 8.62
N LYS A 40 6.22 -3.68 9.58
CA LYS A 40 7.64 -3.27 9.70
C LYS A 40 8.49 -3.50 8.44
N ASN A 41 8.12 -4.45 7.59
CA ASN A 41 8.78 -4.75 6.31
C ASN A 41 7.77 -5.03 5.19
N THR A 42 6.60 -4.39 5.23
CA THR A 42 5.54 -4.65 4.27
C THR A 42 5.67 -3.72 3.07
N TYR A 43 5.79 -4.32 1.90
CA TYR A 43 5.81 -3.62 0.62
C TYR A 43 4.93 -4.35 -0.39
N VAL A 44 4.51 -3.61 -1.42
CA VAL A 44 3.69 -4.07 -2.52
C VAL A 44 4.46 -3.86 -3.82
N SER A 45 4.53 -4.91 -4.63
CA SER A 45 5.22 -4.88 -5.92
C SER A 45 4.23 -4.79 -7.09
N ASN A 46 4.66 -4.12 -8.16
CA ASN A 46 4.08 -4.17 -9.50
C ASN A 46 4.62 -5.37 -10.32
N ASN A 47 5.74 -5.97 -9.93
CA ASN A 47 6.32 -7.09 -10.68
C ASN A 47 5.52 -8.39 -10.48
N PRO A 48 4.97 -9.02 -11.55
CA PRO A 48 4.21 -10.27 -11.47
C PRO A 48 4.95 -11.46 -10.85
N ASP A 49 6.27 -11.50 -10.97
CA ASP A 49 7.11 -12.59 -10.46
C ASP A 49 7.40 -12.47 -8.96
N HIS A 50 7.01 -11.34 -8.34
CA HIS A 50 7.28 -11.08 -6.94
C HIS A 50 6.20 -11.68 -6.02
N LEU A 51 6.58 -12.28 -4.90
CA LEU A 51 5.65 -12.87 -3.91
C LEU A 51 4.66 -11.85 -3.31
N ARG A 52 5.00 -10.57 -3.38
CA ARG A 52 4.18 -9.42 -2.94
C ARG A 52 3.53 -8.67 -4.11
N TYR A 53 3.41 -9.30 -5.27
CA TYR A 53 2.70 -8.74 -6.41
C TYR A 53 1.22 -8.57 -6.09
N HIS A 54 0.71 -7.35 -6.21
CA HIS A 54 -0.71 -7.11 -6.02
C HIS A 54 -1.16 -5.91 -6.87
N PRO A 55 -1.42 -6.09 -8.17
CA PRO A 55 -1.52 -4.99 -9.14
C PRO A 55 -2.61 -3.97 -8.80
N ALA A 56 -3.80 -4.45 -8.41
CA ALA A 56 -4.89 -3.57 -8.02
C ALA A 56 -4.63 -2.79 -6.72
N LEU A 57 -3.84 -3.36 -5.80
CA LEU A 57 -3.47 -2.67 -4.56
C LEU A 57 -2.37 -1.65 -4.84
N TYR A 58 -1.34 -2.06 -5.60
CA TYR A 58 -0.29 -1.17 -6.09
C TYR A 58 -0.89 0.07 -6.75
N ALA A 59 -1.84 -0.12 -7.67
CA ALA A 59 -2.54 0.95 -8.36
C ALA A 59 -3.24 1.94 -7.41
N ARG A 60 -3.95 1.43 -6.40
CA ARG A 60 -4.62 2.28 -5.40
C ARG A 60 -3.61 3.08 -4.58
N LEU A 61 -2.52 2.45 -4.15
CA LEU A 61 -1.48 3.11 -3.36
C LEU A 61 -0.70 4.13 -4.19
N ALA A 62 -0.40 3.83 -5.46
CA ALA A 62 0.25 4.75 -6.38
C ALA A 62 -0.60 6.01 -6.60
N ARG A 63 -1.92 5.86 -6.80
CA ARG A 63 -2.86 6.99 -6.88
C ARG A 63 -2.88 7.84 -5.61
N ILE A 64 -2.81 7.23 -4.43
CA ILE A 64 -2.72 7.96 -3.15
C ILE A 64 -1.42 8.77 -3.11
N LEU A 65 -0.28 8.16 -3.42
CA LEU A 65 1.02 8.82 -3.44
C LEU A 65 1.05 10.01 -4.42
N ARG A 66 0.54 9.83 -5.63
CA ARG A 66 0.42 10.89 -6.64
C ARG A 66 -0.44 12.06 -6.18
N ARG A 67 -1.51 11.81 -5.42
CA ARG A 67 -2.36 12.86 -4.84
C ARG A 67 -1.61 13.78 -3.86
N PHE A 68 -0.48 13.33 -3.32
CA PHE A 68 0.40 14.10 -2.45
C PHE A 68 1.73 14.49 -3.16
N ASP A 69 1.68 14.64 -4.49
CA ASP A 69 2.80 15.05 -5.34
C ASP A 69 4.05 14.16 -5.21
N LYS A 70 3.86 12.87 -4.92
CA LYS A 70 4.94 11.88 -4.93
C LYS A 70 5.05 11.23 -6.31
N GLU A 71 6.27 11.06 -6.79
CA GLU A 71 6.55 10.25 -7.97
C GLU A 71 6.55 8.77 -7.60
N VAL A 72 5.99 7.93 -8.48
CA VAL A 72 5.93 6.49 -8.31
C VAL A 72 6.55 5.86 -9.56
N PRO A 73 7.81 5.37 -9.48
CA PRO A 73 8.49 4.79 -10.63
C PRO A 73 7.71 3.61 -11.23
N GLY A 74 7.65 3.55 -12.56
CA GLY A 74 6.93 2.50 -13.29
C GLY A 74 5.40 2.55 -13.18
N TRP A 75 4.83 3.64 -12.65
CA TRP A 75 3.39 3.88 -12.65
C TRP A 75 3.02 4.83 -13.80
N GLU A 76 2.29 4.29 -14.79
CA GLU A 76 1.63 5.12 -15.80
C GLU A 76 0.22 5.44 -15.28
N ASP A 77 -0.12 6.73 -15.21
CA ASP A 77 -1.45 7.16 -14.79
C ASP A 77 -2.49 6.57 -15.76
N GLU A 78 -3.17 5.48 -15.37
CA GLU A 78 -4.42 5.10 -16.02
C GLU A 78 -5.35 6.32 -15.95
N PRO A 79 -6.04 6.68 -17.06
CA PRO A 79 -6.91 7.84 -17.06
C PRO A 79 -7.88 7.72 -15.90
N ALA A 80 -7.95 8.77 -15.08
CA ALA A 80 -8.83 8.82 -13.92
C ALA A 80 -10.20 8.32 -14.35
N ALA A 81 -10.62 7.17 -13.82
CA ALA A 81 -11.95 6.65 -14.07
C ALA A 81 -12.92 7.69 -13.48
N ASN A 82 -13.51 8.48 -14.37
CA ASN A 82 -14.57 9.45 -14.07
C ASN A 82 -15.78 8.74 -13.45
#